data_AF-A0A9D6I276-F1
#
_entry.id   AF-A0A9D6I276-F1
#
_cell.length_a   1.000
_cell.length_b   1.000
_cell.length_c   1.000
_cell.angle_alpha   90.00
_cell.angle_beta   90.00
_cell.angle_gamma   90.00
#
_symmetry.space_group_name_H-M   'P 1'
#
loop_
_entity.id
_entity.type
_entity.pdbx_description
1 polymer ?
#
loop_
_entity_poly.entity_id
_entity_poly.type
_entity_poly.pdbx_seq_one_letter_code
_entity_poly.pdbx_strand_id
1 'polypeptide(L)'
;MFGFVVAMVTAVVLGGIGLAALQAPGRVPLPMASQLVVSLGAGIYEELVFRVLLVSGLLALGTLLGWKRPAALAVAIVVSALIFSGFHYIGPLGDRFTLASFTFRAVAGLVLSGLFAARGFGITAWTHALYDVGLALVGRW
;
A
#
# COMPACT_ATOMS: atom_id res chain seq x y z
N MET A 1 -6.30 -2.06 13.52
CA MET A 1 -7.09 -0.89 13.07
C MET A 1 -6.87 -0.57 11.59
N PHE A 2 -5.63 -0.29 11.13
CA PHE A 2 -5.34 0.01 9.71
C PHE A 2 -5.95 -1.00 8.72
N GLY A 3 -5.60 -2.28 8.84
CA GLY A 3 -6.10 -3.32 7.92
C GLY A 3 -7.63 -3.44 7.90
N PHE A 4 -8.30 -3.20 9.03
CA PHE A 4 -9.76 -3.19 9.11
C PHE A 4 -10.35 -2.02 8.33
N VAL A 5 -9.80 -0.81 8.48
CA VAL A 5 -10.25 0.38 7.74
C VAL A 5 -10.07 0.17 6.24
N VAL A 6 -8.91 -0.32 5.81
CA VAL A 6 -8.64 -0.60 4.39
C VAL A 6 -9.61 -1.65 3.85
N ALA A 7 -9.83 -2.75 4.58
CA ALA A 7 -10.75 -3.80 4.18
C ALA A 7 -12.20 -3.30 4.09
N MET A 8 -12.64 -2.49 5.05
CA MET A 8 -13.99 -1.91 5.05
C MET A 8 -14.20 -0.97 3.86
N VAL A 9 -13.27 -0.05 3.62
CA VAL A 9 -13.34 0.88 2.47
C VAL A 9 -13.31 0.10 1.16
N THR A 10 -12.45 -0.92 1.05
CA THR A 10 -12.41 -1.81 -0.12
C THR A 10 -13.74 -2.51 -0.35
N ALA A 11 -14.35 -3.05 0.72
CA ALA A 11 -15.64 -3.72 0.63
C ALA A 11 -16.73 -2.76 0.13
N VAL A 12 -16.77 -1.54 0.65
CA VAL A 12 -17.71 -0.50 0.20
C VAL A 12 -17.50 -0.16 -1.28
N VAL A 13 -16.25 0.05 -1.71
CA VAL A 13 -15.92 0.36 -3.11
C VAL A 13 -16.32 -0.77 -4.06
N LEU A 14 -16.22 -2.02 -3.62
CA LEU A 14 -16.59 -3.21 -4.41
C LEU A 14 -18.05 -3.65 -4.22
N GLY A 15 -18.90 -2.84 -3.57
CA GLY A 15 -20.33 -3.14 -3.40
C GLY A 15 -20.62 -4.34 -2.48
N GLY A 16 -19.74 -4.64 -1.52
CA GLY A 16 -19.91 -5.71 -0.52
C GLY A 16 -19.51 -7.11 -1.01
N ILE A 17 -19.23 -7.29 -2.30
CA ILE A 17 -19.02 -8.61 -2.94
C ILE A 17 -17.55 -9.09 -2.81
N GLY A 18 -16.61 -8.22 -2.42
CA GLY A 18 -15.16 -8.47 -2.55
C GLY A 18 -14.42 -9.08 -1.34
N LEU A 19 -15.04 -9.22 -0.17
CA LEU A 19 -14.31 -9.63 1.05
C LEU A 19 -13.89 -11.11 1.06
N ALA A 20 -14.63 -11.98 0.37
CA ALA A 20 -14.33 -13.41 0.31
C ALA A 20 -13.19 -13.75 -0.67
N ALA A 21 -12.79 -12.83 -1.54
CA ALA A 21 -11.83 -13.07 -2.64
C ALA A 21 -10.42 -12.54 -2.37
N LEU A 22 -10.16 -11.93 -1.20
CA LEU A 22 -8.83 -11.51 -0.78
C LEU A 22 -8.07 -12.70 -0.16
N GLN A 23 -7.99 -13.82 -0.90
CA GLN A 23 -7.00 -14.84 -0.58
C GLN A 23 -5.66 -14.36 -1.15
N ALA A 24 -4.66 -14.22 -0.29
CA ALA A 24 -3.28 -14.06 -0.74
C ALA A 24 -2.96 -15.23 -1.68
N PRO A 25 -2.35 -14.99 -2.85
CA PRO A 25 -1.89 -16.09 -3.69
C PRO A 25 -1.01 -17.00 -2.83
N GLY A 26 -1.10 -18.32 -3.04
CA GLY A 26 -0.31 -19.29 -2.29
C GLY A 26 1.17 -18.98 -2.43
N ARG A 27 1.73 -18.31 -1.42
CA ARG A 27 3.15 -17.99 -1.34
C ARG A 27 3.91 -19.24 -0.89
N VAL A 28 5.18 -19.32 -1.29
CA VAL A 28 6.09 -20.34 -0.78
C VAL A 28 6.07 -20.27 0.76
N PRO A 29 5.89 -21.39 1.48
CA PRO A 29 5.92 -21.39 2.92
C PRO A 29 7.29 -20.91 3.40
N LEU A 30 7.36 -19.67 3.88
CA LEU A 30 8.57 -19.12 4.47
C LEU A 30 8.59 -19.44 5.97
N PRO A 31 9.77 -19.73 6.56
CA PRO A 31 9.91 -19.76 8.01
C PRO A 31 9.47 -18.43 8.63
N MET A 32 8.93 -18.47 9.85
CA MET A 32 8.43 -17.27 10.54
C MET A 32 9.45 -16.12 10.56
N ALA A 33 10.72 -16.43 10.82
CA ALA A 33 11.79 -15.42 10.81
C ALA A 33 11.90 -14.70 9.46
N SER A 34 11.81 -15.42 8.35
CA SER A 34 11.84 -14.85 7.00
C SER A 34 10.61 -13.99 6.71
N GLN A 35 9.42 -14.41 7.15
CA GLN A 35 8.20 -13.60 7.02
C GLN A 35 8.36 -12.26 7.76
N LEU A 36 8.87 -12.28 8.99
CA LEU A 36 9.11 -11.06 9.78
C LEU A 36 10.13 -10.13 9.11
N VAL A 37 11.23 -10.67 8.59
CA VAL A 37 12.24 -9.88 7.86
C VAL A 37 11.63 -9.23 6.61
N VAL A 38 10.84 -9.98 5.83
CA VAL A 38 10.18 -9.44 4.64
C VAL A 38 9.14 -8.39 5.02
N SER A 39 8.32 -8.63 6.05
CA SER A 39 7.31 -7.67 6.52
C SER A 39 7.93 -6.35 6.99
N LEU A 40 9.03 -6.42 7.75
CA LEU A 40 9.77 -5.23 8.19
C LEU A 40 10.44 -4.51 7.00
N GLY A 41 11.05 -5.29 6.11
CA GLY A 41 11.68 -4.78 4.89
C GLY A 41 10.68 -4.08 3.97
N ALA A 42 9.53 -4.70 3.71
CA ALA A 42 8.46 -4.14 2.87
C ALA A 42 8.02 -2.78 3.41
N GLY A 43 7.69 -2.68 4.70
CA GLY A 43 7.28 -1.41 5.30
C GLY A 43 8.33 -0.31 5.21
N ILE A 44 9.63 -0.62 5.24
CA ILE A 44 10.70 0.40 5.11
C ILE A 44 10.94 0.74 3.64
N TYR A 45 11.22 -0.26 2.80
CA TYR A 45 11.67 -0.06 1.43
C TYR A 45 10.53 0.41 0.52
N GLU A 46 9.34 -0.16 0.65
CA GLU A 46 8.20 0.26 -0.18
C GLU A 46 7.77 1.67 0.19
N GLU A 47 7.66 2.00 1.48
CA GLU A 47 7.26 3.36 1.87
C GLU A 47 8.31 4.41 1.51
N LEU A 48 9.60 4.05 1.52
CA LEU A 48 10.65 4.93 1.01
C LEU A 48 10.44 5.22 -0.48
N VAL A 49 10.27 4.18 -1.30
CA VAL A 49 10.13 4.34 -2.76
C VAL A 49 8.83 5.05 -3.10
N PHE A 50 7.70 4.56 -2.61
CA PHE A 50 6.40 5.05 -3.06
C PHE A 50 5.99 6.35 -2.37
N ARG A 51 6.40 6.61 -1.13
CA ARG A 51 5.94 7.81 -0.40
C ARG A 51 7.01 8.88 -0.37
N VAL A 52 8.21 8.55 0.11
CA VAL A 52 9.27 9.56 0.16
C VAL A 52 9.67 9.98 -1.25
N LEU A 53 9.98 9.04 -2.15
CA LEU A 53 10.42 9.40 -3.50
C LEU A 53 9.24 9.73 -4.41
N LEU A 54 8.27 8.84 -4.57
CA LEU A 54 7.22 9.03 -5.59
C LEU A 54 6.17 10.08 -5.19
N VAL A 55 5.59 10.07 -3.98
CA VAL A 55 4.64 11.15 -3.59
C VAL A 55 5.33 12.51 -3.58
N SER A 56 6.51 12.63 -2.96
CA SER A 56 7.22 13.92 -2.92
C SER A 56 7.66 14.38 -4.32
N GLY A 57 8.10 13.44 -5.18
CA GLY A 57 8.47 13.72 -6.56
C GLY A 57 7.30 14.20 -7.41
N LEU A 58 6.15 13.52 -7.33
CA LEU A 58 4.91 13.93 -8.01
C LEU A 58 4.40 15.28 -7.49
N LEU A 59 4.47 15.51 -6.17
CA LEU A 59 4.12 16.80 -5.58
C LEU A 59 5.03 17.92 -6.12
N ALA A 60 6.35 17.70 -6.10
CA ALA A 60 7.33 18.65 -6.61
C ALA A 60 7.08 18.95 -8.09
N LEU A 61 6.88 17.92 -8.91
CA LEU A 61 6.55 18.07 -10.33
C LEU A 61 5.27 18.91 -10.53
N GLY A 62 4.19 18.59 -9.82
CA GLY A 62 2.94 19.35 -9.90
C GLY A 62 3.14 20.82 -9.52
N THR A 63 3.92 21.10 -8.48
CA THR A 63 4.22 22.49 -8.10
C THR A 63 5.12 23.22 -9.11
N LEU A 64 6.06 22.52 -9.76
CA LEU A 64 6.88 23.07 -10.85
C LEU A 64 6.05 23.40 -12.09
N LEU A 65 4.99 22.63 -12.34
CA LEU A 65 4.00 22.90 -13.39
C LEU A 65 3.00 24.01 -13.00
N GLY A 66 3.19 24.67 -11.86
CA GLY A 66 2.37 25.80 -11.41
C GLY A 66 1.08 25.41 -10.69
N TRP A 67 0.88 24.14 -10.34
CA TRP A 67 -0.31 23.73 -9.58
C TRP A 67 -0.21 24.18 -8.13
N LYS A 68 -1.36 24.55 -7.56
CA LYS A 68 -1.44 24.82 -6.11
C LYS A 68 -1.13 23.56 -5.32
N ARG A 69 -0.40 23.70 -4.22
CA ARG A 69 0.05 22.58 -3.37
C ARG A 69 -1.06 21.58 -3.02
N PRO A 70 -2.29 21.97 -2.63
CA PRO A 70 -3.35 21.00 -2.32
C PRO A 70 -3.73 20.13 -3.52
N ALA A 71 -3.83 20.70 -4.71
CA ALA A 71 -4.16 19.96 -5.93
C ALA A 71 -3.01 19.02 -6.35
N ALA A 72 -1.77 19.51 -6.32
CA ALA A 72 -0.59 18.69 -6.59
C ALA A 72 -0.46 17.52 -5.61
N LEU A 73 -0.72 17.75 -4.32
CA LEU A 73 -0.70 16.70 -3.31
C LEU A 73 -1.80 15.66 -3.52
N ALA A 74 -3.03 16.11 -3.81
CA ALA A 74 -4.15 15.19 -4.07
C ALA A 74 -3.84 14.26 -5.26
N VAL A 75 -3.32 14.81 -6.35
CA VAL A 75 -2.91 14.03 -7.52
C VAL A 75 -1.75 13.10 -7.19
N ALA A 76 -0.73 13.58 -6.47
CA ALA A 76 0.40 12.74 -6.05
C ALA A 76 -0.04 11.54 -5.20
N ILE A 77 -0.98 11.75 -4.26
CA ILE A 77 -1.54 10.69 -3.42
C ILE A 77 -2.28 9.65 -4.29
N VAL A 78 -3.16 10.09 -5.19
CA VAL A 78 -3.95 9.16 -6.03
C VAL A 78 -3.05 8.39 -7.00
N VAL A 79 -2.18 9.09 -7.72
CA VAL A 79 -1.32 8.47 -8.74
C VAL A 79 -0.32 7.51 -8.09
N SER A 80 0.32 7.90 -6.98
CA SER A 80 1.24 6.99 -6.26
C SER A 80 0.54 5.72 -5.76
N ALA A 81 -0.69 5.84 -5.26
CA ALA A 81 -1.46 4.70 -4.78
C ALA A 81 -1.82 3.71 -5.91
N LEU A 82 -2.18 4.22 -7.09
CA LEU A 82 -2.47 3.39 -8.25
C LEU A 82 -1.19 2.73 -8.80
N ILE A 83 -0.07 3.45 -8.84
CA ILE A 83 1.23 2.89 -9.24
C ILE A 83 1.68 1.81 -8.25
N PHE A 84 1.58 2.07 -6.95
CA PHE A 84 1.86 1.09 -5.89
C PHE A 84 1.05 -0.18 -6.07
N SER A 85 -0.26 -0.05 -6.30
CA SER A 85 -1.12 -1.19 -6.59
C SER A 85 -0.68 -1.93 -7.85
N GLY A 86 -0.46 -1.22 -8.96
CA GLY A 86 -0.02 -1.81 -10.22
C GLY A 86 1.30 -2.58 -10.13
N PHE A 87 2.27 -2.08 -9.36
CA PHE A 87 3.58 -2.71 -9.20
C PHE A 87 3.53 -4.12 -8.60
N HIS A 88 2.48 -4.45 -7.84
CA HIS A 88 2.31 -5.77 -7.26
C HIS A 88 1.99 -6.87 -8.27
N TYR A 89 1.70 -6.51 -9.53
CA TYR A 89 1.34 -7.46 -10.59
C TYR A 89 2.42 -7.59 -11.65
N ILE A 90 3.60 -6.99 -11.43
CA ILE A 90 4.68 -6.91 -12.41
C ILE A 90 5.86 -7.76 -11.93
N GLY A 91 6.51 -8.44 -12.88
CA GLY A 91 7.75 -9.18 -12.65
C GLY A 91 7.54 -10.63 -12.18
N PRO A 92 8.64 -11.38 -11.97
CA PRO A 92 8.58 -12.81 -11.69
C PRO A 92 7.88 -13.20 -10.38
N LEU A 93 7.83 -12.27 -9.43
CA LEU A 93 7.18 -12.44 -8.12
C LEU A 93 5.85 -11.67 -8.02
N GLY A 94 5.31 -11.20 -9.15
CA GLY A 94 4.03 -10.49 -9.19
C GLY A 94 2.85 -11.40 -8.83
N ASP A 95 1.88 -10.84 -8.12
CA ASP A 95 0.64 -11.53 -7.78
C ASP A 95 -0.23 -11.76 -9.03
N ARG A 96 -1.18 -12.68 -8.95
CA ARG A 96 -2.25 -12.79 -9.95
C ARG A 96 -3.18 -11.59 -9.82
N PHE A 97 -3.41 -10.90 -10.92
CA PHE A 97 -4.32 -9.77 -10.94
C PHE A 97 -5.75 -10.20 -10.60
N THR A 98 -6.33 -9.57 -9.57
CA THR A 98 -7.75 -9.60 -9.28
C THR A 98 -8.20 -8.18 -8.98
N LEU A 99 -9.43 -7.83 -9.37
CA LEU A 99 -9.96 -6.50 -9.06
C LEU A 99 -9.98 -6.25 -7.54
N ALA A 100 -10.33 -7.27 -6.76
CA ALA A 100 -10.35 -7.17 -5.30
C ALA A 100 -8.96 -6.84 -4.70
N SER A 101 -7.91 -7.57 -5.11
CA SER A 101 -6.55 -7.29 -4.62
C SER A 101 -6.05 -5.93 -5.09
N PHE A 102 -6.36 -5.53 -6.33
CA PHE A 102 -5.93 -4.25 -6.87
C PHE A 102 -6.59 -3.10 -6.14
N THR A 103 -7.89 -3.19 -5.89
CA THR A 103 -8.64 -2.19 -5.14
C THR A 103 -8.16 -2.13 -3.70
N PHE A 104 -7.92 -3.27 -3.03
CA PHE A 104 -7.37 -3.29 -1.68
C PHE A 104 -6.03 -2.57 -1.59
N ARG A 105 -5.09 -2.89 -2.49
CA ARG A 105 -3.77 -2.28 -2.54
C ARG A 105 -3.82 -0.80 -2.90
N ALA A 106 -4.73 -0.39 -3.80
CA ALA A 106 -4.95 1.02 -4.12
C ALA A 106 -5.50 1.79 -2.92
N VAL A 107 -6.48 1.24 -2.19
CA VAL A 107 -7.01 1.86 -0.96
C VAL A 107 -5.96 1.94 0.13
N ALA A 108 -5.18 0.86 0.37
CA ALA A 108 -4.05 0.87 1.28
C ALA A 108 -3.03 1.96 0.88
N GLY A 109 -2.76 2.06 -0.43
CA GLY A 109 -1.94 3.08 -1.07
C GLY A 109 -2.39 4.49 -0.68
N LEU A 110 -3.67 4.80 -0.86
CA LEU A 110 -4.28 6.10 -0.53
C LEU A 110 -4.15 6.41 0.96
N VAL A 111 -4.48 5.45 1.83
CA VAL A 111 -4.41 5.64 3.30
C VAL A 111 -2.97 5.91 3.75
N LEU A 112 -2.00 5.13 3.26
CA LEU A 112 -0.59 5.30 3.61
C LEU A 112 -0.01 6.60 3.03
N SER A 113 -0.36 6.99 1.79
CA SER A 113 0.06 8.27 1.22
C SER A 113 -0.53 9.47 1.97
N GLY A 114 -1.79 9.37 2.42
CA GLY A 114 -2.41 10.37 3.28
C GLY A 114 -1.76 10.45 4.67
N LEU A 115 -1.45 9.29 5.27
CA LEU A 115 -0.73 9.21 6.54
C LEU A 115 0.68 9.82 6.42
N PHE A 116 1.39 9.52 5.33
CA PHE A 116 2.69 10.12 5.03
C PHE A 116 2.60 11.64 4.94
N ALA A 117 1.62 12.17 4.20
CA ALA A 117 1.42 13.61 4.09
C ALA A 117 1.11 14.28 5.45
N ALA A 118 0.43 13.58 6.35
CA ALA A 118 -0.02 14.11 7.64
C ALA A 118 0.97 13.89 8.80
N ARG A 119 1.84 12.88 8.72
CA ARG A 119 2.64 12.36 9.84
C ARG A 119 4.08 11.96 9.47
N GLY A 120 4.42 11.91 8.19
CA GLY A 120 5.77 11.63 7.70
C GLY A 120 6.11 10.14 7.57
N PHE A 121 7.37 9.89 7.21
CA PHE A 121 7.87 8.57 6.78
C PHE A 121 7.81 7.51 7.89
N GLY A 122 8.39 7.78 9.06
CA GLY A 122 8.54 6.76 10.12
C GLY A 122 7.21 6.16 10.58
N ILE A 123 6.19 6.99 10.80
CA ILE A 123 4.84 6.54 11.20
C ILE A 123 4.20 5.68 10.10
N THR A 124 4.39 6.06 8.84
CA THR A 124 3.84 5.34 7.68
C THR A 124 4.52 3.98 7.49
N ALA A 125 5.86 3.95 7.52
CA ALA A 125 6.66 2.73 7.42
C ALA A 125 6.33 1.73 8.52
N TRP A 126 6.24 2.17 9.78
CA TRP A 126 5.85 1.30 10.89
C TRP A 126 4.40 0.82 10.79
N THR A 127 3.48 1.65 10.30
CA THR A 127 2.08 1.24 10.10
C THR A 127 1.98 0.09 9.10
N HIS A 128 2.71 0.19 7.98
CA HIS A 128 2.78 -0.86 6.97
C HIS A 128 3.48 -2.12 7.53
N ALA A 129 4.69 -1.98 8.07
CA ALA A 129 5.45 -3.11 8.59
C ALA A 129 4.70 -3.89 9.67
N LEU A 130 4.06 -3.20 10.62
CA LEU A 130 3.31 -3.84 11.70
C LEU A 130 2.02 -4.50 11.23
N TYR A 131 1.41 -4.00 10.15
CA TYR A 131 0.29 -4.68 9.51
C TYR A 131 0.73 -6.04 8.95
N ASP A 132 1.84 -6.07 8.20
CA ASP A 132 2.37 -7.30 7.61
C ASP A 132 2.90 -8.28 8.65
N VAL A 133 3.53 -7.79 9.72
CA VAL A 133 3.91 -8.63 10.88
C VAL A 133 2.68 -9.22 11.54
N GLY A 134 1.61 -8.44 11.72
CA GLY A 134 0.34 -8.93 12.25
C GLY A 134 -0.24 -10.08 11.42
N LEU A 135 -0.21 -9.97 10.08
CA LEU A 135 -0.63 -11.03 9.18
C LEU A 135 0.21 -12.30 9.32
N ALA A 136 1.54 -12.16 9.42
CA ALA A 136 2.45 -13.28 9.67
C ALA A 136 2.09 -14.04 10.95
N LEU A 137 1.91 -13.32 12.06
CA LEU A 137 1.61 -13.92 13.35
C LEU A 137 0.27 -14.68 13.39
N VAL A 138 -0.71 -14.29 12.57
CA VAL A 138 -2.01 -14.99 12.47
C VAL A 138 -2.08 -16.01 11.34
N GLY A 139 -0.95 -16.32 10.69
CA GLY A 139 -0.86 -17.32 9.62
C GLY A 139 -1.55 -16.90 8.32
N ARG A 140 -1.59 -15.60 8.03
CA ARG A 140 -2.24 -15.01 6.83
C ARG A 140 -1.26 -14.22 5.94
N TRP A 141 0.02 -14.58 5.96
CA TRP A 141 1.10 -13.91 5.22
C TRP A 141 1.24 -14.40 3.77
#